data_AF-A0A941XWW1-F1
#
_entry.id   AF-A0A941XWW1-F1
#
_cell.length_a   1.000
_cell.length_b   1.000
_cell.length_c   1.000
_cell.angle_alpha   90.00
_cell.angle_beta   90.00
_cell.angle_gamma   90.00
#
_symmetry.space_group_name_H-M   'P 1'
#
loop_
_entity.id
_entity.type
_entity.pdbx_description
1 polymer ?
#
loop_
_entity_poly.entity_id
_entity_poly.type
_entity_poly.pdbx_seq_one_letter_code
_entity_poly.pdbx_strand_id
1 'polypeptide(L)'
;MNERRNGFWMRLLKGAIIGIAAILPGASGGVIAVSMGVYRPVINAVVGFFKAVRRNALFLLPLGLGGVVGLFATSRLVEWLMLNWKMPVMYALIGLVLGGIPSFLKEANRNGFKKRYLFGTAFGIALVLLFAAGDKLVTGGEIWPFNGWTAALAGVLIALGTVIPGISTSFILMYMGLYEPLLSALNHFDIPIMACVAAGAGITVLATITLVKRMFDRHHGYAYYTVLGLLAGSIALIFPGFTWSLTQALCIALLAGGFAATYFICRATDAEEKEPA
;
A
#
# COMPACT_ATOMS: atom_id res chain seq x y z
N MET A 1 -36.97 1.85 14.48
CA MET A 1 -36.43 1.83 13.10
C MET A 1 -35.21 2.73 12.88
N ASN A 2 -35.02 3.83 13.63
CA ASN A 2 -33.87 4.74 13.45
C ASN A 2 -32.50 4.15 13.85
N GLU A 3 -32.40 3.34 14.92
CA GLU A 3 -31.09 2.83 15.36
C GLU A 3 -30.45 1.81 14.39
N ARG A 4 -31.24 0.93 13.77
CA ARG A 4 -30.73 -0.01 12.76
C ARG A 4 -30.29 0.68 11.47
N ARG A 5 -30.97 1.77 11.07
CA ARG A 5 -30.64 2.58 9.89
C ARG A 5 -29.39 3.43 10.11
N ASN A 6 -29.24 4.02 11.29
CA ASN A 6 -28.04 4.77 11.66
C ASN A 6 -26.80 3.84 11.74
N GLY A 7 -26.97 2.60 12.22
CA GLY A 7 -25.92 1.59 12.20
C GLY A 7 -25.49 1.17 10.79
N PHE A 8 -26.41 1.12 9.82
CA PHE A 8 -26.11 0.79 8.42
C PHE A 8 -25.25 1.88 7.77
N TRP A 9 -25.69 3.15 7.82
CA TRP A 9 -24.96 4.27 7.21
C TRP A 9 -23.60 4.52 7.84
N MET A 10 -23.52 4.40 9.17
CA MET A 10 -22.25 4.50 9.88
C MET A 10 -21.26 3.41 9.44
N ARG A 11 -21.73 2.17 9.29
CA ARG A 11 -20.88 1.07 8.77
C ARG A 11 -20.48 1.33 7.32
N LEU A 12 -21.37 1.86 6.50
CA LEU A 12 -21.07 2.22 5.12
C LEU A 12 -19.99 3.30 5.04
N LEU A 13 -20.09 4.36 5.86
CA LEU A 13 -19.06 5.40 5.94
C LEU A 13 -17.71 4.85 6.42
N LYS A 14 -17.71 4.06 7.51
CA LYS A 14 -16.49 3.41 8.02
C LYS A 14 -15.86 2.48 6.97
N GLY A 15 -16.69 1.77 6.22
CA GLY A 15 -16.26 0.96 5.10
C GLY A 15 -15.58 1.80 4.03
N ALA A 16 -16.20 2.91 3.62
CA ALA A 16 -15.64 3.82 2.63
C ALA A 16 -14.28 4.36 3.05
N ILE A 17 -14.13 4.79 4.30
CA ILE A 17 -12.84 5.26 4.84
C ILE A 17 -11.77 4.16 4.77
N ILE A 18 -12.11 2.91 5.11
CA ILE A 18 -11.19 1.76 4.98
C ILE A 18 -10.82 1.51 3.51
N GLY A 19 -11.79 1.60 2.59
CA GLY A 19 -11.56 1.45 1.15
C GLY A 19 -10.65 2.53 0.57
N ILE A 20 -10.83 3.78 0.97
CA ILE A 20 -9.97 4.92 0.61
C ILE A 20 -8.53 4.65 1.06
N ALA A 21 -8.37 4.21 2.31
CA ALA A 21 -7.08 3.89 2.89
C ALA A 21 -6.36 2.74 2.19
N ALA A 22 -7.10 1.76 1.66
CA ALA A 22 -6.52 0.62 0.96
C ALA A 22 -5.74 0.99 -0.32
N ILE A 23 -6.02 2.15 -0.94
CA ILE A 23 -5.33 2.62 -2.15
C ILE A 23 -4.19 3.59 -1.84
N LEU A 24 -4.35 4.43 -0.82
CA LEU A 24 -3.38 5.45 -0.45
C LEU A 24 -2.13 4.82 0.21
N PRO A 25 -0.92 4.99 -0.36
CA PRO A 25 0.32 4.51 0.24
C PRO A 25 0.53 5.11 1.62
N GLY A 26 0.86 4.27 2.61
CA GLY A 26 1.10 4.69 3.99
C GLY A 26 -0.15 4.74 4.89
N ALA A 27 -1.37 4.67 4.34
CA ALA A 27 -2.60 4.58 5.12
C ALA A 27 -3.02 3.11 5.32
N SER A 28 -2.58 2.45 6.39
CA SER A 28 -2.99 1.06 6.64
C SER A 28 -4.50 0.98 6.95
N GLY A 29 -5.28 0.41 6.03
CA GLY A 29 -6.72 0.20 6.24
C GLY A 29 -7.04 -0.63 7.49
N GLY A 30 -6.10 -1.50 7.93
CA GLY A 30 -6.20 -2.22 9.19
C GLY A 30 -6.06 -1.33 10.43
N VAL A 31 -5.11 -0.39 10.42
CA VAL A 31 -4.92 0.60 11.50
C VAL A 31 -6.15 1.50 11.62
N ILE A 32 -6.66 1.96 10.48
CA ILE A 32 -7.88 2.80 10.46
C ILE A 32 -9.12 2.01 10.91
N ALA A 33 -9.20 0.71 10.58
CA ALA A 33 -10.25 -0.14 11.11
C ALA A 33 -10.15 -0.33 12.64
N VAL A 34 -8.94 -0.39 13.20
CA VAL A 34 -8.70 -0.46 14.65
C VAL A 34 -9.10 0.84 15.33
N SER A 35 -8.64 1.99 14.84
CA SER A 35 -8.96 3.30 15.43
C SER A 35 -10.46 3.62 15.37
N MET A 36 -11.17 3.18 14.33
CA MET A 36 -12.63 3.31 14.24
C MET A 36 -13.41 2.27 15.06
N GLY A 37 -12.71 1.39 15.80
CA GLY A 37 -13.28 0.35 16.65
C GLY A 37 -14.01 -0.77 15.89
N VAL A 38 -13.79 -0.90 14.57
CA VAL A 38 -14.51 -1.88 13.73
C VAL A 38 -13.71 -3.14 13.44
N TYR A 39 -12.40 -3.14 13.69
CA TYR A 39 -11.52 -4.28 13.42
C TYR A 39 -11.97 -5.58 14.11
N ARG A 40 -12.09 -5.58 15.44
CA ARG A 40 -12.50 -6.79 16.20
C ARG A 40 -13.92 -7.26 15.83
N PRO A 41 -14.94 -6.39 15.72
CA PRO A 41 -16.26 -6.79 15.22
C PRO A 41 -16.24 -7.44 13.83
N VAL A 42 -15.42 -6.94 12.91
CA VAL A 42 -15.27 -7.51 11.56
C VAL A 42 -14.68 -8.91 11.61
N ILE A 43 -13.56 -9.10 12.30
CA ILE A 43 -12.93 -10.42 12.45
C ILE A 43 -13.91 -11.42 13.05
N ASN A 44 -14.63 -11.04 14.11
CA ASN A 44 -15.62 -11.91 14.75
C ASN A 44 -16.79 -12.26 13.81
N ALA A 45 -17.25 -11.31 13.00
CA ALA A 45 -18.32 -11.55 12.02
C ALA A 45 -17.88 -12.44 10.86
N VAL A 46 -16.61 -12.34 10.42
CA VAL A 46 -16.02 -13.18 9.37
C VAL A 46 -15.78 -14.60 9.88
N VAL A 47 -15.10 -14.76 11.01
CA VAL A 47 -14.82 -16.09 11.61
C VAL A 47 -16.11 -16.79 12.03
N GLY A 48 -17.06 -16.02 12.58
CA GLY A 48 -18.37 -16.53 12.99
C GLY A 48 -19.39 -16.62 11.86
N PHE A 49 -19.03 -16.34 10.60
CA PHE A 49 -19.98 -16.10 9.51
C PHE A 49 -21.04 -17.20 9.40
N PHE A 50 -20.59 -18.46 9.26
CA PHE A 50 -21.47 -19.63 9.14
C PHE A 50 -22.28 -19.94 10.40
N LYS A 51 -21.84 -19.49 11.59
CA LYS A 51 -22.58 -19.68 12.84
C LYS A 51 -23.79 -18.76 12.95
N ALA A 52 -23.78 -17.60 12.29
CA ALA A 52 -24.86 -16.62 12.35
C ALA A 52 -24.97 -15.80 11.06
N VAL A 53 -25.22 -16.48 9.94
CA VAL A 53 -25.15 -15.93 8.57
C VAL A 53 -25.92 -14.62 8.43
N ARG A 54 -27.20 -14.58 8.84
CA ARG A 54 -28.04 -13.37 8.69
C ARG A 54 -27.49 -12.17 9.48
N ARG A 55 -27.06 -12.38 10.72
CA ARG A 55 -26.54 -11.31 11.59
C ARG A 55 -25.21 -10.78 11.06
N ASN A 56 -24.31 -11.69 10.70
CA ASN A 56 -22.98 -11.35 10.23
C ASN A 56 -23.04 -10.71 8.83
N ALA A 57 -23.91 -11.19 7.94
CA ALA A 57 -24.17 -10.55 6.65
C ALA A 57 -24.75 -9.14 6.81
N LEU A 58 -25.74 -8.93 7.69
CA LEU A 58 -26.30 -7.58 7.96
C LEU A 58 -25.27 -6.60 8.58
N PHE A 59 -24.23 -7.13 9.22
CA PHE A 59 -23.11 -6.33 9.71
C PHE A 59 -22.07 -6.04 8.62
N LEU A 60 -21.63 -7.08 7.90
CA LEU A 60 -20.56 -7.00 6.91
C LEU A 60 -20.99 -6.33 5.61
N LEU A 61 -22.24 -6.49 5.19
CA LEU A 61 -22.73 -5.98 3.90
C LEU A 61 -22.61 -4.45 3.76
N PRO A 62 -23.13 -3.60 4.69
CA PRO A 62 -22.92 -2.15 4.59
C PRO A 62 -21.44 -1.76 4.63
N LEU A 63 -20.64 -2.43 5.47
CA LEU A 63 -19.21 -2.16 5.59
C LEU A 63 -18.45 -2.51 4.30
N GLY A 64 -18.76 -3.68 3.72
CA GLY A 64 -18.19 -4.14 2.45
C GLY A 64 -18.61 -3.26 1.29
N LEU A 65 -19.90 -2.88 1.20
CA LEU A 65 -20.37 -1.91 0.21
C LEU A 65 -19.66 -0.57 0.36
N GLY A 66 -19.52 -0.09 1.59
CA GLY A 66 -18.72 1.10 1.89
C GLY A 66 -17.29 0.95 1.37
N GLY A 67 -16.61 -0.15 1.72
CA GLY A 67 -15.25 -0.44 1.29
C GLY A 67 -15.10 -0.45 -0.23
N VAL A 68 -16.02 -1.10 -0.93
CA VAL A 68 -16.07 -1.12 -2.39
C VAL A 68 -16.27 0.29 -2.96
N VAL A 69 -17.22 1.06 -2.43
CA VAL A 69 -17.44 2.46 -2.85
C VAL A 69 -16.21 3.32 -2.61
N GLY A 70 -15.58 3.21 -1.44
CA GLY A 70 -14.36 3.95 -1.10
C GLY A 70 -13.19 3.59 -2.02
N LEU A 71 -13.00 2.28 -2.25
CA LEU A 71 -12.01 1.76 -3.19
C LEU A 71 -12.23 2.35 -4.58
N PHE A 72 -13.45 2.24 -5.13
CA PHE A 72 -13.75 2.74 -6.48
C PHE A 72 -13.69 4.26 -6.61
N ALA A 73 -14.15 4.99 -5.58
CA ALA A 73 -14.07 6.45 -5.59
C ALA A 73 -12.62 6.91 -5.61
N THR A 74 -11.76 6.31 -4.77
CA THR A 74 -10.34 6.67 -4.72
C THR A 74 -9.58 6.15 -5.93
N SER A 75 -9.84 4.94 -6.43
CA SER A 75 -9.15 4.41 -7.63
C SER A 75 -9.44 5.26 -8.86
N ARG A 76 -10.69 5.72 -9.05
CA ARG A 76 -11.04 6.64 -10.15
C ARG A 76 -10.41 8.01 -10.00
N LEU A 77 -10.41 8.55 -8.79
CA LEU A 77 -9.75 9.83 -8.51
C LEU A 77 -8.25 9.74 -8.78
N VAL A 78 -7.59 8.67 -8.29
CA VAL A 78 -6.16 8.46 -8.49
C VAL A 78 -5.84 8.20 -9.96
N GLU A 79 -6.64 7.41 -10.68
CA GLU A 79 -6.48 7.23 -12.13
C GLU A 79 -6.57 8.57 -12.86
N TRP A 80 -7.62 9.35 -12.61
CA TRP A 80 -7.78 10.67 -13.22
C TRP A 80 -6.63 11.62 -12.87
N LEU A 81 -6.19 11.63 -11.61
CA LEU A 81 -5.04 12.43 -11.16
C LEU A 81 -3.73 11.97 -11.80
N MET A 82 -3.51 10.67 -11.99
CA MET A 82 -2.32 10.16 -12.66
C MET A 82 -2.31 10.52 -14.15
N LEU A 83 -3.47 10.49 -14.82
CA LEU A 83 -3.60 10.89 -16.22
C LEU A 83 -3.37 12.40 -16.45
N ASN A 84 -3.80 13.25 -15.52
CA ASN A 84 -3.80 14.72 -15.70
C ASN A 84 -2.69 15.44 -14.91
N TRP A 85 -2.26 14.89 -13.77
CA TRP A 85 -1.38 15.52 -12.78
C TRP A 85 -0.31 14.56 -12.24
N LYS A 86 0.19 13.66 -13.10
CA LYS A 86 1.19 12.62 -12.76
C LYS A 86 2.32 13.13 -11.86
N MET A 87 2.95 14.23 -12.25
CA MET A 87 4.07 14.85 -11.54
C MET A 87 3.70 15.22 -10.08
N PRO A 88 2.71 16.11 -9.82
CA PRO A 88 2.22 16.39 -8.47
C PRO A 88 1.86 15.16 -7.64
N VAL A 89 1.18 14.18 -8.25
CA VAL A 89 0.76 12.95 -7.55
C VAL A 89 1.97 12.17 -7.09
N MET A 90 2.97 11.96 -7.96
CA MET A 90 4.18 11.23 -7.61
C MET A 90 4.92 11.89 -6.43
N TYR A 91 5.03 13.22 -6.42
CA TYR A 91 5.59 13.97 -5.29
C TYR A 91 4.79 13.76 -4.00
N ALA A 92 3.45 13.81 -4.08
CA ALA A 92 2.57 13.56 -2.93
C ALA A 92 2.78 12.15 -2.36
N LEU A 93 2.81 11.12 -3.22
CA LEU A 93 3.00 9.73 -2.80
C LEU A 93 4.40 9.49 -2.21
N ILE A 94 5.44 10.07 -2.80
CA ILE A 94 6.80 10.04 -2.23
C ILE A 94 6.79 10.70 -0.84
N GLY A 95 6.14 11.86 -0.70
CA GLY A 95 5.95 12.52 0.59
C GLY A 95 5.32 11.61 1.63
N LEU A 96 4.19 10.97 1.30
CA LEU A 96 3.51 10.02 2.19
C LEU A 96 4.44 8.90 2.67
N VAL A 97 5.17 8.26 1.74
CA VAL A 97 6.12 7.18 2.07
C VAL A 97 7.26 7.68 2.96
N LEU A 98 7.86 8.84 2.62
CA LEU A 98 8.93 9.44 3.42
C LEU A 98 8.47 9.78 4.84
N GLY A 99 7.22 10.24 5.02
CA GLY A 99 6.65 10.57 6.32
C GLY A 99 6.54 9.37 7.27
N GLY A 100 6.43 8.16 6.74
CA GLY A 100 6.39 6.91 7.52
C GLY A 100 7.78 6.39 7.93
N ILE A 101 8.86 6.84 7.30
CA ILE A 101 10.23 6.36 7.57
C ILE A 101 10.63 6.51 9.05
N PRO A 102 10.36 7.61 9.77
CA PRO A 102 10.75 7.75 11.16
C PRO A 102 10.15 6.69 12.09
N SER A 103 8.85 6.41 11.96
CA SER A 103 8.17 5.36 12.74
C SER A 103 8.70 3.98 12.33
N PHE A 104 8.94 3.75 11.04
CA PHE A 104 9.54 2.51 10.54
C PHE A 104 10.95 2.26 11.10
N LEU A 105 11.80 3.29 11.16
CA LEU A 105 13.14 3.21 11.75
C LEU A 105 13.11 2.99 13.26
N LYS A 106 12.11 3.56 13.94
CA LYS A 106 11.87 3.33 15.37
C LYS A 106 11.54 1.86 15.61
N GLU A 107 10.65 1.26 14.83
CA GLU A 107 10.32 -0.16 14.94
C GLU A 107 11.52 -1.04 14.56
N ALA A 108 12.22 -0.73 13.47
CA ALA A 108 13.43 -1.44 13.05
C ALA A 108 14.49 -1.54 14.16
N ASN A 109 14.60 -0.47 14.96
CA ASN A 109 15.59 -0.34 16.04
C ASN A 109 15.03 -0.62 17.43
N ARG A 110 13.84 -1.23 17.56
CA ARG A 110 13.23 -1.58 18.84
C ARG A 110 14.14 -2.43 19.74
N ASN A 111 15.00 -3.27 19.13
CA ASN A 111 15.99 -4.10 19.83
C ASN A 111 17.42 -3.52 19.80
N GLY A 112 17.55 -2.21 19.55
CA GLY A 112 18.81 -1.50 19.41
C GLY A 112 19.40 -1.54 18.01
N PHE A 113 19.96 -0.40 17.58
CA PHE A 113 20.63 -0.27 16.30
C PHE A 113 22.01 -0.95 16.28
N LYS A 114 22.33 -1.62 15.17
CA LYS A 114 23.67 -2.16 14.91
C LYS A 114 24.11 -1.72 13.52
N LYS A 115 25.33 -1.19 13.37
CA LYS A 115 25.89 -0.72 12.08
C LYS A 115 25.80 -1.76 10.96
N ARG A 116 25.92 -3.05 11.31
CA ARG A 116 25.77 -4.18 10.38
C ARG A 116 24.41 -4.26 9.67
N TYR A 117 23.35 -3.64 10.21
CA TYR A 117 22.05 -3.60 9.54
C TYR A 117 22.08 -2.75 8.27
N LEU A 118 23.03 -1.83 8.13
CA LEU A 118 23.22 -1.05 6.88
C LEU A 118 23.53 -1.93 5.67
N PHE A 119 24.11 -3.13 5.86
CA PHE A 119 24.26 -4.10 4.78
C PHE A 119 22.90 -4.54 4.22
N GLY A 120 21.87 -4.63 5.06
CA GLY A 120 20.49 -4.87 4.62
C GLY A 120 20.00 -3.76 3.71
N THR A 121 20.22 -2.49 4.07
CA THR A 121 19.83 -1.34 3.23
C THR A 121 20.56 -1.33 1.89
N ALA A 122 21.88 -1.55 1.90
CA ALA A 122 22.65 -1.67 0.66
C ALA A 122 22.13 -2.83 -0.22
N PHE A 123 21.82 -3.98 0.39
CA PHE A 123 21.24 -5.12 -0.31
C PHE A 123 19.87 -4.79 -0.91
N GLY A 124 18.98 -4.13 -0.16
CA GLY A 124 17.68 -3.69 -0.66
C GLY A 124 17.79 -2.72 -1.84
N ILE A 125 18.68 -1.73 -1.75
CA ILE A 125 18.94 -0.81 -2.88
C ILE A 125 19.46 -1.60 -4.09
N ALA A 126 20.44 -2.50 -3.88
CA ALA A 126 20.99 -3.33 -4.94
C ALA A 126 19.92 -4.20 -5.62
N LEU A 127 18.99 -4.79 -4.86
CA LEU A 127 17.88 -5.56 -5.43
C LEU A 127 17.00 -4.72 -6.36
N VAL A 128 16.68 -3.48 -5.97
CA VAL A 128 15.89 -2.58 -6.81
C VAL A 128 16.65 -2.15 -8.07
N LEU A 129 17.94 -1.85 -7.94
CA LEU A 129 18.78 -1.49 -9.09
C LEU A 129 19.00 -2.67 -10.04
N LEU A 130 19.18 -3.88 -9.52
CA LEU A 130 19.26 -5.11 -10.31
C LEU A 130 17.94 -5.38 -11.02
N PHE A 131 16.82 -5.18 -10.34
CA PHE A 131 15.49 -5.26 -10.94
C PHE A 131 15.35 -4.26 -12.09
N ALA A 132 15.70 -2.99 -11.89
CA ALA A 132 15.62 -1.96 -12.93
C ALA A 132 16.58 -2.22 -14.10
N ALA A 133 17.76 -2.78 -13.85
CA ALA A 133 18.68 -3.19 -14.89
C ALA A 133 18.13 -4.37 -15.71
N GLY A 134 17.57 -5.38 -15.03
CA GLY A 134 16.92 -6.52 -15.67
C GLY A 134 15.69 -6.11 -16.47
N ASP A 135 14.88 -5.20 -15.95
CA ASP A 135 13.72 -4.61 -16.61
C ASP A 135 14.13 -3.99 -17.95
N LYS A 136 15.13 -3.09 -17.95
CA LYS A 136 15.67 -2.48 -19.17
C LYS A 136 16.20 -3.50 -20.17
N LEU A 137 16.80 -4.59 -19.72
CA LEU A 137 17.30 -5.66 -20.61
C LEU A 137 16.16 -6.43 -21.26
N VAL A 138 15.06 -6.66 -20.54
CA VAL A 138 13.89 -7.40 -21.04
C VAL A 138 13.02 -6.55 -21.96
N THR A 139 12.80 -5.28 -21.62
CA THR A 139 11.93 -4.37 -22.39
C THR A 139 12.65 -3.60 -23.47
N GLY A 140 13.99 -3.60 -23.49
CA GLY A 140 14.77 -2.70 -24.33
C GLY A 140 14.60 -1.22 -23.95
N GLY A 141 14.00 -0.92 -22.80
CA GLY A 141 13.67 0.44 -22.37
C GLY A 141 12.27 0.92 -22.76
N GLU A 142 11.44 0.08 -23.36
CA GLU A 142 10.04 0.40 -23.66
C GLU A 142 9.09 0.09 -22.49
N ILE A 143 7.87 0.63 -22.57
CA ILE A 143 6.81 0.35 -21.59
C ILE A 143 6.33 -1.10 -21.79
N TRP A 144 6.08 -1.80 -20.69
CA TRP A 144 5.55 -3.16 -20.74
C TRP A 144 4.17 -3.20 -21.43
N PRO A 145 3.92 -4.15 -22.33
CA PRO A 145 2.58 -4.37 -22.86
C PRO A 145 1.66 -4.80 -21.73
N PHE A 146 0.45 -4.24 -21.65
CA PHE A 146 -0.53 -4.64 -20.65
C PHE A 146 -1.41 -5.78 -21.17
N ASN A 147 -1.19 -6.99 -20.66
CA ASN A 147 -1.89 -8.22 -21.03
C ASN A 147 -2.00 -9.16 -19.81
N GLY A 148 -2.60 -10.35 -19.97
CA GLY A 148 -2.80 -11.28 -18.86
C GLY A 148 -1.52 -11.71 -18.12
N TRP A 149 -0.39 -11.84 -18.81
CA TRP A 149 0.89 -12.19 -18.17
C TRP A 149 1.45 -11.02 -17.35
N THR A 150 1.48 -9.81 -17.90
CA THR A 150 1.98 -8.63 -17.16
C THR A 150 1.02 -8.21 -16.04
N ALA A 151 -0.27 -8.50 -16.18
CA ALA A 151 -1.26 -8.41 -15.11
C ALA A 151 -0.97 -9.42 -13.98
N ALA A 152 -0.64 -10.68 -14.31
CA ALA A 152 -0.23 -11.66 -13.31
C ALA A 152 1.07 -11.23 -12.60
N LEU A 153 2.05 -10.70 -13.33
CA LEU A 153 3.27 -10.12 -12.76
C LEU A 153 2.96 -8.94 -11.84
N ALA A 154 2.03 -8.05 -12.21
CA ALA A 154 1.57 -6.98 -11.33
C ALA A 154 0.96 -7.56 -10.04
N GLY A 155 0.18 -8.64 -10.15
CA GLY A 155 -0.33 -9.40 -9.00
C GLY A 155 0.77 -9.93 -8.08
N VAL A 156 1.83 -10.51 -8.64
CA VAL A 156 3.02 -10.95 -7.89
C VAL A 156 3.63 -9.77 -7.11
N LEU A 157 3.85 -8.64 -7.78
CA LEU A 157 4.42 -7.45 -7.14
C LEU A 157 3.52 -6.90 -6.04
N ILE A 158 2.21 -6.80 -6.27
CA ILE A 158 1.25 -6.38 -5.23
C ILE A 158 1.35 -7.32 -4.04
N ALA A 159 1.32 -8.63 -4.26
CA ALA A 159 1.43 -9.61 -3.18
C ALA A 159 2.73 -9.46 -2.38
N LEU A 160 3.89 -9.30 -3.04
CA LEU A 160 5.16 -9.06 -2.35
C LEU A 160 5.09 -7.81 -1.46
N GLY A 161 4.45 -6.74 -1.92
CA GLY A 161 4.28 -5.51 -1.14
C GLY A 161 3.31 -5.64 0.02
N THR A 162 2.29 -6.49 -0.12
CA THR A 162 1.37 -6.77 0.99
C THR A 162 2.00 -7.67 2.05
N VAL A 163 2.88 -8.60 1.66
CA VAL A 163 3.52 -9.54 2.58
C VAL A 163 4.71 -8.91 3.28
N ILE A 164 5.51 -8.11 2.56
CA ILE A 164 6.68 -7.45 3.13
C ILE A 164 6.27 -6.05 3.60
N PRO A 165 6.18 -5.81 4.92
CA PRO A 165 5.73 -4.53 5.45
C PRO A 165 6.69 -3.43 5.01
N GLY A 166 6.16 -2.35 4.44
CA GLY A 166 6.92 -1.15 4.07
C GLY A 166 7.48 -1.11 2.65
N ILE A 167 7.24 -2.13 1.80
CA ILE A 167 7.56 -1.99 0.36
C ILE A 167 6.41 -1.25 -0.34
N SER A 168 6.71 -0.10 -0.93
CA SER A 168 5.78 0.61 -1.82
C SER A 168 5.78 -0.03 -3.22
N THR A 169 5.14 -1.20 -3.37
CA THR A 169 5.11 -1.90 -4.67
C THR A 169 4.38 -1.12 -5.74
N SER A 170 3.50 -0.19 -5.36
CA SER A 170 2.96 0.83 -6.25
C SER A 170 4.06 1.60 -7.00
N PHE A 171 5.20 1.90 -6.39
CA PHE A 171 6.30 2.60 -7.07
C PHE A 171 6.99 1.73 -8.10
N ILE A 172 7.16 0.43 -7.82
CA ILE A 172 7.70 -0.51 -8.81
C ILE A 172 6.73 -0.65 -9.99
N LEU A 173 5.42 -0.74 -9.72
CA LEU A 173 4.39 -0.78 -10.78
C LEU A 173 4.33 0.51 -11.60
N MET A 174 4.52 1.67 -10.95
CA MET A 174 4.59 2.97 -11.64
C MET A 174 5.84 3.06 -12.51
N TYR A 175 6.99 2.59 -12.00
CA TYR A 175 8.24 2.50 -12.76
C TYR A 175 8.08 1.65 -14.01
N MET A 176 7.42 0.49 -13.91
CA MET A 176 7.15 -0.40 -15.04
C MET A 176 6.03 0.09 -15.98
N GLY A 177 5.33 1.19 -15.64
CA GLY A 177 4.17 1.68 -16.40
C GLY A 177 2.90 0.83 -16.27
N LEU A 178 2.87 -0.13 -15.34
CA LEU A 178 1.74 -1.05 -15.14
C LEU A 178 0.68 -0.53 -14.16
N TYR A 179 0.99 0.53 -13.40
CA TYR A 179 0.08 1.06 -12.37
C TYR A 179 -1.20 1.69 -12.96
N GLU A 180 -1.07 2.56 -13.96
CA GLU A 180 -2.23 3.23 -14.59
C GLU A 180 -3.14 2.21 -15.31
N PRO A 181 -2.64 1.28 -16.15
CA PRO A 181 -3.47 0.25 -16.77
C PRO A 181 -4.17 -0.65 -15.75
N LEU A 182 -3.52 -0.95 -14.62
CA LEU A 182 -4.12 -1.74 -13.55
C LEU A 182 -5.29 -1.00 -12.88
N LEU A 183 -5.14 0.31 -12.60
CA LEU A 183 -6.24 1.13 -12.09
C LEU A 183 -7.39 1.19 -13.10
N SER A 184 -7.09 1.31 -14.39
CA SER A 184 -8.10 1.33 -15.44
C SER A 184 -8.86 0.02 -15.54
N ALA A 185 -8.15 -1.12 -15.52
CA ALA A 185 -8.75 -2.46 -15.52
C ALA A 185 -9.65 -2.67 -14.29
N LEU A 186 -9.23 -2.20 -13.12
CA LEU A 186 -10.06 -2.22 -11.92
C LEU A 186 -11.34 -1.37 -12.12
N ASN A 187 -11.21 -0.14 -12.60
CA ASN A 187 -12.31 0.81 -12.75
C ASN A 187 -13.34 0.43 -13.82
N HIS A 188 -12.92 -0.34 -14.83
CA HIS A 188 -13.78 -0.87 -15.90
C HIS A 188 -14.24 -2.31 -15.67
N PHE A 189 -13.90 -2.91 -14.52
CA PHE A 189 -14.23 -4.31 -14.18
C PHE A 189 -13.76 -5.30 -15.26
N ASP A 190 -12.52 -5.17 -15.71
CA ASP A 190 -11.89 -6.15 -16.61
C ASP A 190 -11.62 -7.46 -15.84
N ILE A 191 -12.65 -8.31 -15.75
CA ILE A 191 -12.63 -9.55 -14.97
C ILE A 191 -11.50 -10.49 -15.42
N PRO A 192 -11.23 -10.71 -16.72
CA PRO A 192 -10.09 -11.51 -17.15
C PRO A 192 -8.75 -11.01 -16.61
N ILE A 193 -8.47 -9.70 -16.74
CA ILE A 193 -7.22 -9.11 -16.24
C ILE A 193 -7.15 -9.19 -14.72
N MET A 194 -8.24 -8.85 -14.02
CA MET A 194 -8.32 -8.96 -12.56
C MET A 194 -8.11 -10.39 -12.07
N ALA A 195 -8.60 -11.40 -12.80
CA ALA A 195 -8.37 -12.81 -12.48
C ALA A 195 -6.89 -13.18 -12.63
N CYS A 196 -6.20 -12.68 -13.65
CA CYS A 196 -4.75 -12.85 -13.79
C CYS A 196 -3.98 -12.20 -12.63
N VAL A 197 -4.33 -10.96 -12.26
CA VAL A 197 -3.75 -10.26 -11.09
C VAL A 197 -3.96 -11.09 -9.82
N ALA A 198 -5.18 -11.58 -9.59
CA ALA A 198 -5.52 -12.39 -8.42
C ALA A 198 -4.75 -13.72 -8.40
N ALA A 199 -4.57 -14.38 -9.55
CA ALA A 199 -3.79 -15.61 -9.65
C ALA A 199 -2.31 -15.37 -9.31
N GLY A 200 -1.69 -14.34 -9.89
CA GLY A 200 -0.31 -13.98 -9.59
C GLY A 200 -0.11 -13.61 -8.11
N ALA A 201 -1.05 -12.84 -7.55
CA ALA A 201 -1.02 -12.47 -6.14
C ALA A 201 -1.17 -13.70 -5.23
N GLY A 202 -2.16 -14.56 -5.50
CA GLY A 202 -2.45 -15.76 -4.69
C GLY A 202 -1.27 -16.73 -4.62
N ILE A 203 -0.66 -17.05 -5.77
CA ILE A 203 0.52 -17.92 -5.83
C ILE A 203 1.67 -17.35 -4.98
N THR A 204 1.90 -16.04 -5.11
CA THR A 204 3.01 -15.35 -4.43
C THR A 204 2.81 -15.28 -2.93
N VAL A 205 1.61 -14.96 -2.45
CA VAL A 205 1.31 -14.96 -1.01
C VAL A 205 1.62 -16.33 -0.42
N LEU A 206 1.15 -17.41 -1.04
CA LEU A 206 1.37 -18.77 -0.55
C LEU A 206 2.87 -19.15 -0.55
N ALA A 207 3.60 -18.79 -1.61
CA ALA A 207 5.01 -19.11 -1.74
C ALA A 207 5.90 -18.31 -0.75
N THR A 208 5.57 -17.04 -0.52
CA THR A 208 6.49 -16.09 0.10
C THR A 208 6.17 -15.77 1.57
N ILE A 209 4.93 -15.98 2.03
CA ILE A 209 4.52 -15.62 3.40
C ILE A 209 5.39 -16.27 4.49
N THR A 210 5.72 -17.56 4.33
CA THR A 210 6.51 -18.30 5.31
C THR A 210 7.97 -17.82 5.33
N LEU A 211 8.52 -17.48 4.16
CA LEU A 211 9.89 -16.98 4.06
C LEU A 211 10.01 -15.61 4.72
N VAL A 212 9.12 -14.68 4.37
CA VAL A 212 9.13 -13.32 4.91
C VAL A 212 8.92 -13.35 6.42
N LYS A 213 7.94 -14.12 6.91
CA LYS A 213 7.73 -14.29 8.36
C LYS A 213 9.00 -14.77 9.06
N ARG A 214 9.66 -15.81 8.55
CA ARG A 214 10.92 -16.33 9.11
C ARG A 214 12.04 -15.28 9.11
N MET A 215 12.12 -14.43 8.10
CA MET A 215 13.12 -13.36 8.04
C MET A 215 12.89 -12.30 9.11
N PHE A 216 11.65 -11.84 9.29
CA PHE A 216 11.32 -10.85 10.32
C PHE A 216 11.47 -11.42 11.73
N ASP A 217 11.09 -12.69 11.95
CA ASP A 217 11.20 -13.35 13.25
C ASP A 217 12.66 -13.62 13.66
N ARG A 218 13.51 -14.12 12.75
CA ARG A 218 14.91 -14.48 13.09
C ARG A 218 15.92 -13.36 12.85
N HIS A 219 15.68 -12.47 11.90
CA HIS A 219 16.65 -11.47 11.44
C HIS A 219 16.05 -10.05 11.42
N HIS A 220 15.22 -9.72 12.42
CA HIS A 220 14.49 -8.46 12.55
C HIS A 220 15.22 -7.22 12.01
N GLY A 221 16.37 -6.87 12.57
CA GLY A 221 17.12 -5.68 12.14
C GLY A 221 17.54 -5.71 10.66
N TYR A 222 17.98 -6.85 10.15
CA TYR A 222 18.33 -6.97 8.73
C TYR A 222 17.11 -6.91 7.82
N ALA A 223 15.99 -7.53 8.22
CA ALA A 223 14.76 -7.52 7.45
C ALA A 223 14.22 -6.09 7.28
N TYR A 224 14.09 -5.33 8.37
CA TYR A 224 13.63 -3.94 8.32
C TYR A 224 14.59 -3.04 7.53
N TYR A 225 15.90 -3.13 7.75
CA TYR A 225 16.84 -2.31 6.98
C TYR A 225 16.89 -2.69 5.50
N THR A 226 16.60 -3.94 5.13
CA THR A 226 16.42 -4.36 3.73
C THR A 226 15.20 -3.69 3.11
N VAL A 227 14.06 -3.67 3.81
CA VAL A 227 12.88 -2.93 3.37
C VAL A 227 13.18 -1.45 3.20
N LEU A 228 13.90 -0.84 4.15
CA LEU A 228 14.32 0.56 4.04
C LEU A 228 15.11 0.81 2.74
N GLY A 229 16.00 -0.13 2.38
CA GLY A 229 16.74 -0.09 1.12
C GLY A 229 15.85 -0.24 -0.12
N LEU A 230 14.89 -1.18 -0.10
CA LEU A 230 13.91 -1.37 -1.17
C LEU A 230 13.02 -0.12 -1.35
N LEU A 231 12.64 0.53 -0.25
CA LEU A 231 11.88 1.78 -0.24
C LEU A 231 12.71 2.92 -0.83
N ALA A 232 13.95 3.11 -0.36
CA ALA A 232 14.82 4.16 -0.88
C ALA A 232 15.13 3.97 -2.38
N GLY A 233 15.42 2.74 -2.79
CA GLY A 233 15.65 2.39 -4.20
C GLY A 233 14.42 2.67 -5.06
N SER A 234 13.23 2.28 -4.60
CA SER A 234 12.00 2.48 -5.38
C SER A 234 11.61 3.96 -5.50
N ILE A 235 11.79 4.78 -4.44
CA ILE A 235 11.65 6.24 -4.53
C ILE A 235 12.61 6.82 -5.56
N ALA A 236 13.89 6.40 -5.54
CA ALA A 236 14.89 6.92 -6.46
C ALA A 236 14.55 6.61 -7.93
N LEU A 237 14.00 5.42 -8.22
CA LEU A 237 13.59 5.03 -9.57
C LEU A 237 12.45 5.88 -10.13
N ILE A 238 11.49 6.25 -9.29
CA ILE A 238 10.32 7.00 -9.73
C ILE A 238 10.48 8.52 -9.57
N PHE A 239 11.53 9.01 -8.90
CA PHE A 239 11.67 10.43 -8.65
C PHE A 239 11.75 11.20 -9.98
N PRO A 240 10.79 12.07 -10.30
CA PRO A 240 10.67 12.59 -11.65
C PRO A 240 11.59 13.79 -11.94
N GLY A 241 12.47 14.15 -11.00
CA GLY A 241 13.41 15.26 -11.15
C GLY A 241 12.81 16.63 -10.82
N PHE A 242 13.66 17.64 -10.82
CA PHE A 242 13.27 19.03 -10.53
C PHE A 242 13.13 19.82 -11.84
N THR A 243 12.09 20.64 -11.91
CA THR A 243 11.86 21.60 -13.00
C THR A 243 11.77 23.02 -12.45
N TRP A 244 12.15 24.03 -13.23
CA TRP A 244 12.01 25.43 -12.85
C TRP A 244 10.64 25.97 -13.27
N SER A 245 9.58 25.52 -12.59
CA SER A 245 8.18 25.87 -12.92
C SER A 245 7.35 26.17 -11.67
N LEU A 246 6.24 26.90 -11.81
CA LEU A 246 5.28 27.10 -10.71
C LEU A 246 4.69 25.76 -10.23
N THR A 247 4.56 24.80 -11.15
CA THR A 247 4.17 23.42 -10.86
C THR A 247 5.15 22.73 -9.91
N GLN A 248 6.44 23.06 -9.96
CA GLN A 248 7.44 22.54 -9.03
C GLN A 248 7.16 22.99 -7.58
N ALA A 249 6.72 24.22 -7.38
CA ALA A 249 6.35 24.70 -6.05
C ALA A 249 5.16 23.92 -5.47
N LEU A 250 4.16 23.63 -6.31
CA LEU A 250 3.04 22.74 -5.95
C LEU A 250 3.53 21.32 -5.62
N CYS A 251 4.41 20.74 -6.44
CA CYS A 251 5.00 19.43 -6.19
C CYS A 251 5.72 19.36 -4.83
N ILE A 252 6.55 20.36 -4.52
CA ILE A 252 7.26 20.43 -3.23
C ILE A 252 6.27 20.59 -2.07
N ALA A 253 5.25 21.44 -2.23
CA ALA A 253 4.21 21.62 -1.22
C ALA A 253 3.43 20.31 -0.97
N LEU A 254 3.10 19.55 -2.02
CA LEU A 254 2.43 18.26 -1.91
C LEU A 254 3.31 17.18 -1.28
N LEU A 255 4.61 17.15 -1.60
CA LEU A 255 5.56 16.26 -0.94
C LEU A 255 5.66 16.58 0.56
N ALA A 256 5.81 17.86 0.92
CA ALA A 256 5.85 18.29 2.31
C ALA A 256 4.52 17.99 3.03
N GLY A 257 3.39 18.20 2.36
CA GLY A 257 2.06 17.89 2.87
C GLY A 257 1.86 16.39 3.11
N GLY A 258 2.25 15.55 2.15
CA GLY A 258 2.20 14.08 2.29
C GLY A 258 3.12 13.58 3.41
N PHE A 259 4.33 14.13 3.50
CA PHE A 259 5.26 13.84 4.59
C PHE A 259 4.65 14.18 5.94
N ALA A 260 4.16 15.41 6.10
CA ALA A 260 3.56 15.88 7.34
C ALA A 260 2.34 15.02 7.72
N ALA A 261 1.44 14.75 6.78
CA ALA A 261 0.25 13.94 7.00
C ALA A 261 0.61 12.56 7.58
N THR A 262 1.51 11.83 6.93
CA THR A 262 1.90 10.49 7.40
C THR A 262 2.69 10.55 8.69
N TYR A 263 3.62 11.50 8.82
CA TYR A 263 4.43 11.66 10.03
C TYR A 263 3.56 11.90 11.27
N PHE A 264 2.56 12.80 11.17
CA PHE A 264 1.66 13.07 12.29
C PHE A 264 0.72 11.91 12.59
N ILE A 265 0.21 11.20 11.57
CA ILE A 265 -0.61 10.00 11.76
C ILE A 265 0.20 8.93 12.50
N CYS A 266 1.40 8.59 12.01
CA CYS A 266 2.26 7.59 12.64
C CYS A 266 2.63 7.97 14.08
N ARG A 267 2.91 9.26 14.32
CA ARG A 267 3.23 9.76 15.65
C ARG A 267 2.05 9.68 16.62
N ALA A 268 0.82 9.92 16.13
CA ALA A 268 -0.38 9.79 16.94
C ALA A 268 -0.64 8.33 17.33
N THR A 269 -0.54 7.39 16.38
CA THR A 269 -0.66 5.95 16.68
C THR A 269 0.42 5.44 17.64
N ASP A 270 1.66 5.91 17.48
CA ASP A 270 2.77 5.58 18.39
C ASP A 270 2.55 6.09 19.82
N ALA A 271 1.70 7.12 20.00
CA ALA A 271 1.35 7.67 21.31
C ALA A 271 0.21 6.85 21.97
N GLU A 272 -0.79 6.43 21.19
CA GLU A 272 -1.89 5.57 21.67
C GLU A 272 -1.38 4.20 22.14
N GLU A 273 -0.40 3.58 21.48
CA GLU A 273 0.18 2.30 21.92
C GLU A 273 0.94 2.39 23.25
N LYS A 274 1.28 3.59 23.73
CA LYS A 274 1.99 3.81 24.99
C LYS A 274 1.08 4.10 26.18
N GLU A 275 -0.21 4.34 25.97
CA GLU A 275 -1.15 4.46 27.08
C GLU A 275 -1.46 3.06 27.62
N PRO A 276 -1.17 2.77 28.91
CA PRO A 276 -1.58 1.50 29.51
C PRO A 276 -3.10 1.44 29.55
N ALA A 277 -3.66 0.38 28.96
CA ALA A 277 -5.07 0.00 29.11
C ALA A 277 -5.43 -0.32 30.57
#